data_AF-K0VEV8-F1
#
_entry.id   AF-K0VEV8-F1
#
_cell.length_a   1.000
_cell.length_b   1.000
_cell.length_c   1.000
_cell.angle_alpha   90.00
_cell.angle_beta   90.00
_cell.angle_gamma   90.00
#
_symmetry.space_group_name_H-M   'P 1'
#
loop_
_entity.id
_entity.type
_entity.pdbx_description
1 polymer ?
#
loop_
_entity_poly.entity_id
_entity_poly.type
_entity_poly.pdbx_seq_one_letter_code
_entity_poly.pdbx_strand_id
1 'polypeptide(L)'
;EAAAADLRWSIHLIETVFDPQTVILCGSAPEALVKRLIAAIGPLLPSIAERRGRMLPRLQPGMADPWSVALGAAAGPISRAFDPRFAAILKDSL
;
A
#
# COMPACT_ATOMS: atom_id res chain seq x y z
N GLU A 1 0.70 21.40 9.58
CA GLU A 1 -0.22 20.71 10.51
C GLU A 1 -1.48 20.20 9.82
N ALA A 2 -2.18 21.00 9.00
CA ALA A 2 -3.36 20.56 8.22
C ALA A 2 -3.15 19.22 7.48
N ALA A 3 -2.07 19.08 6.71
CA ALA A 3 -1.78 17.85 5.97
C ALA A 3 -1.68 16.59 6.85
N ALA A 4 -1.20 16.71 8.10
CA ALA A 4 -1.13 15.57 9.01
C ALA A 4 -2.51 15.17 9.52
N ALA A 5 -3.40 16.15 9.76
CA ALA A 5 -4.79 15.90 10.14
C ALA A 5 -5.58 15.24 9.01
N ASP A 6 -5.45 15.74 7.77
CA ASP A 6 -6.13 15.21 6.59
C ASP A 6 -5.69 13.77 6.30
N LEU A 7 -4.38 13.51 6.38
CA LEU A 7 -3.84 12.17 6.19
C LEU A 7 -4.30 11.22 7.30
N ARG A 8 -4.36 11.67 8.56
CA ARG A 8 -4.85 10.87 9.69
C ARG A 8 -6.30 10.41 9.48
N TRP A 9 -7.16 11.30 8.98
CA TRP A 9 -8.54 10.96 8.60
C TRP A 9 -8.61 9.98 7.44
N SER A 10 -7.79 10.21 6.42
CA SER A 10 -7.73 9.35 5.23
C SER A 10 -7.33 7.91 5.60
N ILE A 11 -6.35 7.74 6.50
CA ILE A 11 -5.94 6.42 7.00
C ILE A 11 -7.07 5.74 7.74
N HIS A 12 -7.77 6.45 8.63
CA HIS A 12 -8.91 5.90 9.36
C HIS A 12 -10.02 5.41 8.41
N LEU A 13 -10.30 6.17 7.34
CA LEU A 13 -11.28 5.78 6.34
C LEU A 13 -10.86 4.51 5.60
N ILE A 14 -9.61 4.45 5.12
CA ILE A 14 -9.06 3.27 4.44
C ILE A 14 -9.12 2.03 5.34
N GLU A 15 -8.72 2.18 6.60
CA GLU A 15 -8.76 1.09 7.57
C GLU A 15 -10.18 0.59 7.84
N THR A 16 -11.14 1.51 7.92
CA THR A 16 -12.54 1.18 8.17
C THR A 16 -13.18 0.45 6.99
N VAL A 17 -12.84 0.82 5.75
CA VAL A 17 -13.46 0.26 4.54
C VAL A 17 -12.81 -1.07 4.11
N PHE A 18 -11.48 -1.19 4.24
CA PHE A 18 -10.74 -2.29 3.61
C PHE A 18 -10.10 -3.28 4.59
N ASP A 19 -10.06 -2.97 5.89
CA ASP A 19 -9.33 -3.74 6.90
C ASP A 19 -7.92 -4.23 6.47
N PRO A 20 -7.04 -3.33 5.99
CA PRO A 20 -5.76 -3.75 5.45
C PRO A 20 -4.74 -4.12 6.55
N GLN A 21 -3.84 -5.04 6.22
CA GLN A 21 -2.68 -5.37 7.05
C GLN A 21 -1.68 -4.21 7.20
N THR A 22 -1.67 -3.24 6.28
CA THR A 22 -0.95 -1.98 6.35
C THR A 22 -1.43 -1.03 5.27
N VAL A 23 -1.37 0.28 5.52
CA VAL A 23 -1.47 1.32 4.50
C VAL A 23 -0.05 1.72 4.07
N ILE A 24 0.17 1.93 2.78
CA ILE A 24 1.46 2.40 2.25
C ILE A 24 1.26 3.82 1.70
N LEU A 25 2.03 4.78 2.21
CA LEU A 25 2.04 6.15 1.72
C LEU A 25 2.94 6.25 0.49
N CYS A 26 2.33 6.27 -0.69
CA CYS A 26 3.01 6.45 -1.96
C CYS A 26 2.99 7.91 -2.42
N GLY A 27 3.99 8.31 -3.21
CA GLY A 27 4.04 9.62 -3.84
C GLY A 27 5.45 9.97 -4.31
N SER A 28 5.59 11.10 -5.02
CA SER A 28 6.88 11.65 -5.48
C SER A 28 7.51 12.63 -4.49
N ALA A 29 6.99 12.69 -3.26
CA ALA A 29 7.52 13.57 -2.23
C ALA A 29 8.94 13.12 -1.81
N PRO A 30 9.86 14.05 -1.51
CA PRO A 30 11.16 13.71 -0.96
C PRO A 30 11.04 12.86 0.31
N GLU A 31 11.92 11.87 0.47
CA GLU A 31 11.88 10.93 1.60
C GLU A 31 11.85 11.62 2.97
N ALA A 32 12.59 12.72 3.11
CA ALA A 32 12.60 13.53 4.33
C ALA A 32 11.20 14.11 4.66
N LEU A 33 10.42 14.52 3.65
CA LEU A 33 9.07 15.02 3.83
C LEU A 33 8.11 13.90 4.24
N VAL A 34 8.21 12.73 3.59
CA VAL A 34 7.42 11.54 3.93
C VAL A 34 7.66 11.13 5.38
N LYS A 35 8.93 11.00 5.79
CA LYS A 35 9.31 10.68 7.17
C LYS A 35 8.76 11.69 8.18
N ARG A 36 8.89 12.99 7.88
CA ARG A 36 8.37 14.06 8.76
C ARG A 36 6.85 14.02 8.86
N LEU A 37 6.15 13.75 7.76
CA LEU A 37 4.69 13.66 7.75
C LEU A 37 4.22 12.44 8.57
N ILE A 38 4.81 11.26 8.35
CA ILE A 38 4.49 10.04 9.11
C ILE A 38 4.78 10.23 10.60
N ALA A 39 5.84 10.94 10.98
CA ALA A 39 6.09 11.26 12.39
C ALA A 39 5.01 12.19 12.98
N ALA A 40 4.47 13.11 12.18
CA ALA A 40 3.50 14.11 12.63
C ALA A 40 2.05 13.59 12.72
N ILE A 41 1.70 12.47 12.08
CA ILE A 41 0.32 11.96 12.12
C ILE A 41 -0.05 11.24 13.42
N GLY A 42 0.91 11.00 14.32
CA GLY A 42 0.63 10.29 15.58
C GLY A 42 -0.15 11.14 16.59
N PRO A 43 -1.02 10.53 17.43
CA PRO A 43 -1.53 9.15 17.31
C PRO A 43 -2.56 9.03 16.17
N LEU A 44 -2.62 7.85 15.55
CA LEU A 44 -3.69 7.53 14.58
C LEU A 44 -5.04 7.42 15.30
N LEU A 45 -6.13 7.72 14.59
CA LEU A 45 -7.48 7.57 15.14
C LEU A 45 -7.76 6.09 15.44
N PRO A 46 -8.57 5.77 16.48
CA PRO A 46 -9.01 4.41 16.73
C PRO A 46 -9.74 3.84 15.51
N SER A 47 -9.50 2.59 15.15
CA SER A 47 -10.18 1.92 14.02
C SER A 47 -10.18 0.40 14.21
N ILE A 48 -10.91 -0.32 13.36
CA ILE A 48 -10.93 -1.79 13.35
C ILE A 48 -9.54 -2.43 13.12
N ALA A 49 -8.59 -1.64 12.63
CA ALA A 49 -7.21 -2.04 12.38
C ALA A 49 -6.32 -2.01 13.65
N GLU A 50 -6.82 -1.45 14.76
CA GLU A 50 -6.13 -1.41 16.06
C GLU A 50 -6.28 -2.75 16.81
N ARG A 51 -5.31 -3.65 16.61
CA ARG A 51 -5.34 -5.04 17.12
C ARG A 51 -4.09 -5.39 17.90
N ARG A 52 -4.27 -6.11 19.01
CA ARG A 52 -3.16 -6.73 19.77
C ARG A 52 -2.60 -7.90 18.95
N GLY A 53 -1.35 -7.81 18.49
CA GLY A 53 -0.69 -8.86 17.68
C GLY A 53 -0.41 -8.50 16.22
N ARG A 54 -0.47 -7.22 15.84
CA ARG A 54 -0.08 -6.78 14.49
C ARG A 54 1.40 -7.07 14.22
N MET A 55 1.69 -7.67 13.06
CA MET A 55 3.07 -7.89 12.58
C MET A 55 3.63 -6.68 11.81
N LEU A 56 2.74 -5.87 11.23
CA LEU A 56 3.09 -4.67 10.45
C LEU A 56 2.47 -3.43 11.09
N PRO A 57 3.15 -2.26 11.02
CA PRO A 57 2.56 -1.00 11.45
C PRO A 57 1.32 -0.65 10.59
N ARG A 58 0.50 0.26 11.11
CA ARG A 58 -0.74 0.70 10.43
C ARG A 58 -0.47 1.51 9.16
N LEU A 59 0.59 2.31 9.17
CA LEU A 59 1.08 3.09 8.03
C LEU A 59 2.57 2.85 7.83
N GLN A 60 2.99 2.72 6.57
CA GLN A 60 4.39 2.61 6.15
C GLN A 60 4.70 3.60 5.03
N PRO A 61 5.94 4.11 4.94
CA PRO A 61 6.38 4.79 3.74
C PRO A 61 6.43 3.81 2.56
N GLY A 62 5.98 4.24 1.39
CA GLY A 62 6.21 3.54 0.14
C GLY A 62 7.62 3.77 -0.41
N MET A 63 7.88 3.22 -1.59
CA MET A 63 9.08 3.58 -2.35
C MET A 63 9.00 5.05 -2.79
N ALA A 64 9.99 5.85 -2.38
CA ALA A 64 10.18 7.22 -2.88
C ALA A 64 11.07 7.27 -4.14
N ASP A 65 11.38 6.11 -4.71
CA ASP A 65 12.24 6.00 -5.88
C ASP A 65 11.50 6.47 -7.16
N PRO A 66 12.14 7.27 -8.04
CA PRO A 66 11.51 7.74 -9.29
C PRO A 66 10.99 6.63 -10.20
N TRP A 67 11.56 5.43 -10.12
CA TRP A 67 11.14 4.28 -10.91
C TRP A 67 10.00 3.48 -10.28
N SER A 68 9.51 3.84 -9.09
CA SER A 68 8.40 3.12 -8.44
C SER A 68 7.15 3.04 -9.33
N VAL A 69 6.87 4.09 -10.12
CA VAL A 69 5.76 4.10 -11.08
C VAL A 69 6.03 3.14 -12.24
N ALA A 70 7.25 3.15 -12.77
CA ALA A 70 7.65 2.26 -13.87
C ALA A 70 7.61 0.79 -13.43
N LEU A 71 8.06 0.48 -12.21
CA LEU A 71 7.98 -0.85 -11.61
C LEU A 71 6.52 -1.30 -11.47
N GLY A 72 5.65 -0.43 -10.95
CA GLY A 72 4.21 -0.71 -10.87
C GLY A 72 3.58 -0.95 -12.24
N ALA A 73 3.95 -0.15 -13.24
CA ALA A 73 3.48 -0.31 -14.62
C ALA A 73 3.98 -1.62 -15.27
N ALA A 74 5.20 -2.04 -14.94
CA ALA A 74 5.78 -3.29 -15.42
C ALA A 74 5.15 -4.54 -14.77
N ALA A 75 4.57 -4.41 -13.57
CA ALA A 75 3.96 -5.53 -12.86
C ALA A 75 2.84 -6.20 -13.67
N GLY A 76 2.03 -5.43 -14.41
CA GLY A 76 0.93 -5.97 -15.23
C GLY A 76 1.40 -6.90 -16.36
N PRO A 77 2.30 -6.44 -17.26
CA PRO A 77 2.92 -7.29 -18.28
C PRO A 77 3.61 -8.54 -17.71
N ILE A 78 4.34 -8.39 -16.61
CA ILE A 78 5.03 -9.52 -15.94
C ILE A 78 3.99 -10.54 -15.46
N SER A 79 2.96 -10.11 -14.72
CA SER A 79 1.91 -11.00 -14.23
C SER A 79 1.28 -11.81 -15.36
N ARG A 80 0.90 -11.17 -16.47
CA ARG A 80 0.29 -11.85 -17.62
C ARG A 80 1.22 -12.84 -18.32
N ALA A 81 2.53 -12.60 -18.30
CA ALA A 81 3.49 -13.53 -18.86
C ALA A 81 3.60 -14.82 -18.03
N PHE A 82 3.35 -14.74 -16.72
CA PHE A 82 3.42 -15.86 -15.79
C PHE A 82 2.05 -16.47 -15.43
N ASP A 83 0.94 -15.84 -15.80
CA ASP A 83 -0.39 -16.40 -15.61
C ASP A 83 -0.56 -17.70 -16.43
N PRO A 84 -0.89 -18.83 -15.78
CA PRO A 84 -1.03 -20.10 -16.48
C PRO A 84 -2.18 -20.03 -17.50
N ARG A 85 -1.86 -20.26 -18.77
CA ARG A 85 -2.86 -20.35 -19.83
C ARG A 85 -3.51 -21.72 -19.77
N PHE A 86 -4.71 -21.80 -19.20
CA PHE A 86 -5.52 -23.04 -19.11
C PHE A 86 -5.64 -23.82 -20.43
N ALA A 87 -5.65 -23.13 -21.58
CA ALA A 87 -5.69 -23.77 -22.90
C ALA A 87 -4.46 -24.65 -23.22
N ALA A 88 -3.31 -24.42 -22.58
CA ALA A 88 -2.13 -25.27 -22.75
C ALA A 88 -2.17 -26.53 -21.85
N ILE A 89 -2.96 -26.51 -20.78
CA ILE A 89 -3.11 -27.64 -19.83
C ILE A 89 -4.12 -28.67 -20.36
N LEU A 90 -5.13 -28.25 -21.13
CA LEU A 90 -6.18 -29.14 -21.66
C LEU A 90 -5.81 -29.91 -22.94
N LYS A 91 -4.61 -29.72 -23.50
CA LYS A 91 -4.26 -30.30 -24.82
C LYS A 91 -4.00 -31.82 -24.79
N ASP A 92 -3.91 -32.42 -23.61
CA ASP A 92 -3.71 -33.87 -23.42
C ASP A 92 -5.01 -34.63 -23.10
N SER A 93 -6.19 -34.00 -23.24
CA SER A 93 -7.48 -34.60 -22.85
C SER A 93 -8.47 -34.85 -23.99
N LEU A 94 -8.06 -34.73 -25.26
CA LEU A 94 -8.87 -35.08 -26.43
C LEU A 94 -8.11 -35.99 -27.39
#